data_AF-A0AAU3S9J6-F1
#
_entry.id   AF-A0AAU3S9J6-F1
#
_cell.length_a   1.000
_cell.length_b   1.000
_cell.length_c   1.000
_cell.angle_alpha   90.00
_cell.angle_beta   90.00
_cell.angle_gamma   90.00
#
_symmetry.space_group_name_H-M   'P 1'
#
loop_
_entity.id
_entity.type
_entity.pdbx_description
1 polymer ?
#
loop_
_entity_poly.entity_id
_entity_poly.type
_entity_poly.pdbx_seq_one_letter_code
_entity_poly.pdbx_strand_id
1 'polypeptide(L)'
;MSEQNDYFGDLAGKLRASGMPRSEVAATVAELSGYLAESGSADPYEEFGAPEDFAARLTGGRAAEEPGAEAETWKWTADIYTDRKHLNHYGDQGWEVQGLDRLGRFVCRRDPAAAMRWEYRRESANNAAERESVTAGLAPDGWEPCGQWMFFMYFKRPKAASAGPAAGLDELVAPPAKQLFLSNTYRGKLKQMVAAAVVSGTVTAAAIHYGGDPVAYPALIGAAVAAPVGLALGWQRIKREVAQGVEDA
;
A
#
# COMPACT_ATOMS: atom_id res chain seq x y z
N MET A 1 21.59 4.30 -27.76
CA MET A 1 22.34 3.15 -27.19
C MET A 1 23.39 3.60 -26.18
N SER A 2 24.25 4.59 -26.48
CA SER A 2 25.25 5.07 -25.48
C SER A 2 24.60 5.69 -24.24
N GLU A 3 23.61 6.58 -24.40
CA GLU A 3 22.94 7.24 -23.26
C GLU A 3 22.11 6.26 -22.38
N GLN A 4 21.58 5.19 -22.98
CA GLN A 4 20.90 4.13 -22.24
C GLN A 4 21.88 3.32 -21.38
N ASN A 5 23.04 2.97 -21.95
CA ASN A 5 24.08 2.27 -21.21
C ASN A 5 24.64 3.13 -20.08
N ASP A 6 24.79 4.43 -20.30
CA ASP A 6 25.23 5.39 -19.29
C ASP A 6 24.20 5.50 -18.15
N TYR A 7 22.91 5.62 -18.47
CA TYR A 7 21.82 5.64 -17.48
C TYR A 7 21.83 4.40 -16.57
N PHE A 8 21.86 3.20 -17.17
CA PHE A 8 21.84 1.95 -16.40
C PHE A 8 23.15 1.70 -15.64
N GLY A 9 24.27 2.21 -16.16
CA GLY A 9 25.55 2.23 -15.44
C GLY A 9 25.48 3.07 -14.16
N ASP A 10 24.92 4.27 -14.26
CA ASP A 10 24.72 5.18 -13.14
C ASP A 10 23.71 4.63 -12.12
N LEU A 11 22.59 4.08 -12.59
CA LEU A 11 21.60 3.42 -11.74
C LEU A 11 22.23 2.26 -10.96
N ALA A 12 23.01 1.40 -11.63
CA ALA A 12 23.71 0.29 -10.98
C ALA A 12 24.69 0.77 -9.91
N GLY A 13 25.39 1.88 -10.16
CA GLY A 13 26.27 2.53 -9.19
C GLY A 13 25.52 2.95 -7.93
N LYS A 14 24.38 3.62 -8.10
CA LYS A 14 23.56 4.14 -7.00
C LYS A 14 22.86 3.05 -6.19
N LEU A 15 22.40 1.97 -6.84
CA LEU A 15 21.83 0.80 -6.16
C LEU A 15 22.87 0.08 -5.29
N ARG A 16 24.12 -0.07 -5.79
CA ARG A 16 25.22 -0.64 -4.99
C ARG A 16 25.60 0.25 -3.81
N ALA A 17 25.65 1.57 -4.04
CA ALA A 17 25.93 2.54 -2.98
C ALA A 17 24.85 2.50 -1.88
N SER A 18 23.62 2.12 -2.22
CA SER A 18 22.51 1.92 -1.30
C SER A 18 22.50 0.54 -0.61
N GLY A 19 23.55 -0.27 -0.76
CA GLY A 19 23.68 -1.57 -0.09
C GLY A 19 23.02 -2.76 -0.79
N MET A 20 22.50 -2.60 -2.00
CA MET A 20 21.87 -3.71 -2.73
C MET A 20 22.92 -4.75 -3.17
N PRO A 21 22.70 -6.06 -2.95
CA PRO A 21 23.59 -7.12 -3.38
C PRO A 21 23.89 -7.07 -4.89
N ARG A 22 25.15 -7.32 -5.29
CA ARG A 22 25.59 -7.21 -6.71
C ARG A 22 24.75 -8.05 -7.68
N SER A 23 24.32 -9.25 -7.26
CA SER A 23 23.45 -10.13 -8.06
C SER A 23 22.06 -9.54 -8.29
N GLU A 24 21.51 -8.87 -7.28
CA GLU A 24 20.20 -8.22 -7.32
C GLU A 24 20.25 -6.94 -8.16
N VAL A 25 21.34 -6.17 -8.07
CA VAL A 25 21.59 -5.01 -8.96
C VAL A 25 21.62 -5.44 -10.42
N ALA A 26 22.35 -6.51 -10.74
CA ALA A 26 22.46 -7.01 -12.11
C ALA A 26 21.11 -7.49 -12.66
N ALA A 27 20.34 -8.22 -11.85
CA ALA A 27 19.00 -8.68 -12.22
C ALA A 27 18.03 -7.51 -12.44
N THR A 28 18.04 -6.52 -11.54
CA THR A 28 17.18 -5.33 -11.63
C THR A 28 17.48 -4.51 -12.89
N VAL A 29 18.76 -4.29 -13.20
CA VAL A 29 19.16 -3.55 -14.40
C VAL A 29 18.76 -4.31 -15.68
N ALA A 30 18.95 -5.63 -15.70
CA ALA A 30 18.54 -6.46 -16.83
C ALA A 30 17.03 -6.38 -17.08
N GLU A 31 16.22 -6.50 -16.03
CA GLU A 31 14.76 -6.40 -16.10
C GLU A 31 14.29 -5.04 -16.62
N LEU A 32 14.85 -3.94 -16.09
CA LEU A 32 14.50 -2.58 -16.52
C LEU A 32 14.92 -2.28 -17.96
N SER A 33 16.09 -2.79 -18.37
CA SER A 33 16.55 -2.67 -19.76
C SER A 33 15.66 -3.46 -20.73
N GLY A 34 15.15 -4.63 -20.30
CA GLY A 34 14.19 -5.43 -21.07
C GLY A 34 12.84 -4.74 -21.19
N TYR A 35 12.32 -4.19 -20.09
CA TYR A 35 11.09 -3.41 -20.10
C TYR A 35 11.18 -2.19 -21.04
N LEU A 36 12.29 -1.45 -21.04
CA LEU A 36 12.46 -0.31 -21.94
C LEU A 36 12.48 -0.72 -23.42
N ALA A 37 13.05 -1.90 -23.73
CA ALA A 37 13.03 -2.44 -25.09
C ALA A 37 11.61 -2.84 -25.55
N GLU A 38 10.73 -3.19 -24.62
CA GLU A 38 9.35 -3.61 -24.89
C GLU A 38 8.33 -2.46 -24.84
N SER A 39 8.59 -1.40 -24.05
CA SER A 39 7.65 -0.30 -23.81
C SER A 39 7.51 0.68 -24.98
N GLY A 40 8.41 0.61 -25.97
CA GLY A 40 8.42 1.50 -27.13
C GLY A 40 8.96 2.91 -26.84
N SER A 41 9.39 3.18 -25.61
CA SER A 41 10.12 4.40 -25.24
C SER A 41 11.63 4.18 -25.42
N ALA A 42 12.30 5.08 -26.15
CA ALA A 42 13.73 4.98 -26.39
C ALA A 42 14.57 5.71 -25.32
N ASP A 43 13.95 6.47 -24.43
CA ASP A 43 14.64 7.32 -23.46
C ASP A 43 14.36 6.87 -22.01
N PRO A 44 15.36 6.32 -21.29
CA PRO A 44 15.22 5.94 -19.89
C PRO A 44 15.03 7.14 -18.96
N TYR A 45 15.47 8.35 -19.34
CA TYR A 45 15.22 9.54 -18.54
C TYR A 45 13.76 9.98 -18.60
N GLU A 46 13.10 9.81 -19.75
CA GLU A 46 11.67 10.06 -19.90
C GLU A 46 10.84 9.01 -19.16
N GLU A 47 11.20 7.72 -19.28
CA GLU A 47 10.45 6.61 -18.69
C GLU A 47 10.63 6.51 -17.17
N PHE A 48 11.86 6.67 -16.68
CA PHE A 48 12.20 6.40 -15.28
C PHE A 48 12.57 7.65 -14.48
N GLY A 49 12.83 8.79 -15.13
CA GLY A 49 13.38 9.99 -14.48
C GLY A 49 14.85 9.85 -14.12
N ALA A 50 15.40 10.78 -13.34
CA ALA A 50 16.81 10.79 -12.96
C ALA A 50 17.24 9.50 -12.21
N PRO A 51 18.43 8.92 -12.50
CA PRO A 51 18.85 7.64 -11.90
C PRO A 51 18.92 7.65 -10.37
N GLU A 52 19.18 8.80 -9.76
CA GLU A 52 19.26 9.04 -8.32
C GLU A 52 17.90 8.95 -7.64
N ASP A 53 16.92 9.67 -8.17
CA ASP A 53 15.55 9.63 -7.67
C ASP A 53 14.93 8.25 -7.90
N PHE A 54 15.30 7.60 -9.02
CA PHE A 54 14.84 6.25 -9.30
C PHE A 54 15.51 5.21 -8.40
N ALA A 55 16.83 5.29 -8.18
CA ALA A 55 17.53 4.44 -7.23
C ALA A 55 16.96 4.58 -5.81
N ALA A 56 16.73 5.81 -5.36
CA ALA A 56 16.12 6.09 -4.05
C ALA A 56 14.72 5.49 -3.94
N ARG A 57 13.89 5.58 -4.98
CA ARG A 57 12.58 4.91 -5.00
C ARG A 57 12.70 3.39 -4.94
N LEU A 58 13.65 2.80 -5.68
CA LEU A 58 13.88 1.35 -5.71
C LEU A 58 14.42 0.81 -4.38
N THR A 59 15.24 1.60 -3.68
CA THR A 59 15.85 1.22 -2.39
C THR A 59 15.04 1.69 -1.19
N GLY A 60 13.89 2.32 -1.40
CA GLY A 60 12.92 2.64 -0.35
C GLY A 60 13.12 3.98 0.36
N GLY A 61 13.88 4.91 -0.23
CA GLY A 61 13.75 6.35 0.03
C GLY A 61 13.77 6.75 1.50
N ARG A 62 14.64 6.14 2.32
CA ARG A 62 14.97 6.63 3.64
C ARG A 62 16.44 6.38 3.92
N ALA A 63 17.21 7.45 4.05
CA ALA A 63 18.30 7.49 5.02
C ALA A 63 17.66 7.33 6.40
N ALA A 64 17.23 6.12 6.74
CA ALA A 64 16.94 5.76 8.11
C ALA A 64 18.30 5.70 8.80
N GLU A 65 18.48 6.53 9.84
CA GLU A 65 19.47 6.28 10.87
C GLU A 65 19.57 4.77 11.11
N GLU A 66 20.79 4.23 11.00
CA GLU A 66 21.02 2.80 11.23
C GLU A 66 20.34 2.43 12.55
N PRO A 67 19.53 1.36 12.57
CA PRO A 67 18.79 1.03 13.77
C PRO A 67 19.73 0.87 14.96
N GLY A 68 19.43 1.56 16.06
CA GLY A 68 19.97 1.15 17.35
C GLY A 68 19.70 -0.34 17.53
N ALA A 69 20.65 -1.09 18.10
CA ALA A 69 20.59 -2.55 18.19
C ALA A 69 19.32 -3.09 18.89
N GLU A 70 18.57 -2.23 19.58
CA GLU A 70 17.34 -2.53 20.33
C GLU A 70 16.05 -2.11 19.61
N ALA A 71 16.13 -1.59 18.39
CA ALA A 71 14.95 -1.17 17.64
C ALA A 71 14.03 -2.36 17.30
N GLU A 72 12.80 -2.31 17.78
CA GLU A 72 11.79 -3.32 17.53
C GLU A 72 11.13 -3.08 16.17
N THR A 73 10.88 -4.15 15.41
CA THR A 73 10.17 -4.09 14.12
C THR A 73 8.96 -5.01 14.13
N TRP A 74 7.83 -4.51 13.64
CA TRP A 74 6.58 -5.26 13.56
C TRP A 74 5.85 -4.97 12.25
N LYS A 75 5.33 -6.03 11.60
CA LYS A 75 4.59 -5.92 10.34
C LYS A 75 3.17 -6.42 10.52
N TRP A 76 2.20 -5.64 10.07
CA TRP A 76 0.79 -5.99 10.18
C TRP A 76 -0.05 -5.36 9.08
N THR A 77 -1.27 -5.86 8.89
CA THR A 77 -2.24 -5.29 7.96
C THR A 77 -3.63 -5.29 8.56
N ALA A 78 -4.47 -4.41 8.05
CA ALA A 78 -5.87 -4.28 8.40
C ALA A 78 -6.73 -4.12 7.15
N ASP A 79 -8.02 -4.45 7.28
CA ASP A 79 -8.99 -3.98 6.31
C ASP A 79 -9.24 -2.46 6.45
N ILE A 80 -9.82 -1.89 5.40
CA ILE A 80 -10.06 -0.45 5.24
C ILE A 80 -11.00 0.17 6.30
N TYR A 81 -11.72 -0.64 7.09
CA TYR A 81 -12.65 -0.13 8.10
C TYR A 81 -12.00 -0.03 9.49
N THR A 82 -10.80 -0.61 9.67
CA THR A 82 -10.13 -0.63 10.99
C THR A 82 -8.68 -0.20 10.97
N ASP A 83 -8.10 0.07 9.79
CA ASP A 83 -6.72 0.54 9.63
C ASP A 83 -6.43 1.80 10.46
N ARG A 84 -7.24 2.87 10.34
CA ARG A 84 -7.08 4.14 11.08
C ARG A 84 -7.14 3.93 12.59
N LYS A 85 -8.06 3.09 13.06
CA LYS A 85 -8.24 2.74 14.48
C LYS A 85 -7.00 2.06 15.04
N HIS A 86 -6.48 1.03 14.35
CA HIS A 86 -5.29 0.30 14.81
C HIS A 86 -4.01 1.12 14.64
N LEU A 87 -3.89 1.92 13.57
CA LEU A 87 -2.78 2.84 13.37
C LEU A 87 -2.66 3.81 14.55
N ASN A 88 -3.74 4.51 14.91
CA ASN A 88 -3.71 5.44 16.04
C ASN A 88 -3.54 4.72 17.38
N HIS A 89 -4.17 3.56 17.58
CA HIS A 89 -4.02 2.77 18.80
C HIS A 89 -2.57 2.32 19.06
N TYR A 90 -1.87 1.83 18.03
CA TYR A 90 -0.47 1.43 18.16
C TYR A 90 0.49 2.62 18.06
N GLY A 91 0.10 3.70 17.38
CA GLY A 91 0.79 4.99 17.40
C GLY A 91 0.88 5.58 18.80
N ASP A 92 -0.20 5.50 19.58
CA ASP A 92 -0.21 5.90 20.99
C ASP A 92 0.67 5.00 21.88
N GLN A 93 1.10 3.83 21.40
CA GLN A 93 2.05 2.93 22.07
C GLN A 93 3.50 3.08 21.57
N GLY A 94 3.73 4.07 20.70
CA GLY A 94 5.07 4.41 20.22
C GLY A 94 5.47 3.74 18.92
N TRP A 95 4.56 3.01 18.26
CA TRP A 95 4.85 2.39 16.98
C TRP A 95 4.79 3.42 15.86
N GLU A 96 5.94 3.68 15.24
CA GLU A 96 6.09 4.52 14.07
C GLU A 96 5.94 3.70 12.79
N VAL A 97 5.04 4.10 11.88
CA VAL A 97 4.96 3.50 10.54
C VAL A 97 6.09 4.05 9.69
N GLN A 98 6.95 3.15 9.24
CA GLN A 98 8.03 3.45 8.31
C GLN A 98 7.58 3.34 6.85
N GLY A 99 6.58 2.52 6.55
CA GLY A 99 6.17 2.32 5.18
C GLY A 99 5.08 1.28 5.08
N LEU A 100 4.65 1.03 3.85
CA LEU A 100 3.99 -0.22 3.51
C LEU A 100 4.94 -1.08 2.68
N ASP A 101 4.92 -2.39 2.94
CA ASP A 101 5.62 -3.34 2.09
C ASP A 101 4.84 -3.63 0.80
N ARG A 102 5.43 -4.46 -0.08
CA ARG A 102 4.82 -4.84 -1.37
C ARG A 102 3.47 -5.58 -1.25
N LEU A 103 3.11 -6.05 -0.06
CA LEU A 103 1.83 -6.73 0.21
C LEU A 103 0.81 -5.80 0.89
N GLY A 104 1.12 -4.51 1.05
CA GLY A 104 0.26 -3.56 1.74
C GLY A 104 0.24 -3.77 3.26
N ARG A 105 1.30 -4.34 3.84
CA ARG A 105 1.46 -4.44 5.29
C ARG A 105 2.22 -3.22 5.81
N PHE A 106 1.72 -2.60 6.85
CA PHE A 106 2.41 -1.55 7.58
C PHE A 106 3.68 -2.12 8.21
N VAL A 107 4.81 -1.49 7.92
CA VAL A 107 6.10 -1.78 8.55
C VAL A 107 6.29 -0.77 9.66
N CYS A 108 6.11 -1.21 10.90
CA CYS A 108 6.24 -0.39 12.09
C CYS A 108 7.59 -0.61 12.75
N ARG A 109 8.14 0.46 13.32
CA ARG A 109 9.33 0.46 14.14
C ARG A 109 9.06 1.17 15.45
N ARG A 110 9.71 0.71 16.52
CA ARG A 110 9.73 1.42 17.79
C ARG A 110 11.13 1.33 18.38
N ASP A 111 11.67 2.49 18.73
CA ASP A 111 12.91 2.57 19.50
C ASP A 111 12.54 2.72 20.99
N PRO A 112 12.84 1.75 21.85
CA PRO A 112 12.51 1.83 23.27
C PRO A 112 13.10 3.06 23.97
N ALA A 113 14.28 3.54 23.56
CA ALA A 113 14.96 4.66 24.20
C ALA A 113 14.42 6.03 23.77
N ALA A 114 13.71 6.10 22.63
CA ALA A 114 13.20 7.33 22.04
C ALA A 114 11.72 7.24 21.64
N ALA A 115 10.96 6.36 22.28
CA ALA A 115 9.57 6.10 21.91
C ALA A 115 8.69 7.35 22.16
N MET A 116 8.00 7.78 21.10
CA MET A 116 7.06 8.90 21.13
C MET A 116 5.72 8.49 20.55
N ARG A 117 4.64 9.14 20.98
CA ARG A 117 3.31 8.89 20.42
C ARG A 117 3.18 9.45 19.00
N TRP A 118 2.46 8.73 18.16
CA TRP A 118 2.20 9.07 16.77
C TRP A 118 0.72 9.22 16.47
N GLU A 119 0.38 10.21 15.66
CA GLU A 119 -0.94 10.39 15.10
C GLU A 119 -0.93 9.96 13.63
N TYR A 120 -1.98 9.28 13.20
CA TYR A 120 -2.10 8.76 11.83
C TYR A 120 -3.39 9.19 11.17
N ARG A 121 -3.26 9.52 9.88
CA ARG A 121 -4.38 9.90 9.02
C ARG A 121 -4.29 9.15 7.70
N ARG A 122 -5.46 8.81 7.15
CA ARG A 122 -5.58 8.21 5.82
C ARG A 122 -6.38 9.16 4.95
N GLU A 123 -5.86 9.42 3.76
CA GLU A 123 -6.52 10.15 2.70
C GLU A 123 -6.68 9.26 1.46
N SER A 124 -7.48 9.72 0.50
CA SER A 124 -7.66 9.05 -0.78
C SER A 124 -7.37 9.99 -1.94
N ALA A 125 -6.63 9.50 -2.92
CA ALA A 125 -6.35 10.22 -4.16
C ALA A 125 -6.37 9.25 -5.35
N ASN A 126 -7.05 9.63 -6.43
CA ASN A 126 -7.25 8.77 -7.60
C ASN A 126 -6.17 8.94 -8.67
N ASN A 127 -5.40 10.02 -8.63
CA ASN A 127 -4.37 10.34 -9.62
C ASN A 127 -3.17 11.05 -8.98
N ALA A 128 -2.11 11.29 -9.76
CA ALA A 128 -0.88 11.93 -9.28
C ALA A 128 -1.10 13.37 -8.78
N ALA A 129 -1.89 14.17 -9.51
CA ALA A 129 -2.15 15.56 -9.14
C ALA A 129 -2.93 15.68 -7.81
N GLU A 130 -3.93 14.83 -7.61
CA GLU A 130 -4.66 14.74 -6.33
C GLU A 130 -3.72 14.36 -5.18
N ARG A 131 -2.79 13.41 -5.42
CA ARG A 131 -1.82 13.00 -4.40
C ARG A 131 -0.92 14.16 -3.98
N GLU A 132 -0.42 14.91 -4.95
CA GLU A 132 0.42 16.09 -4.70
C GLU A 132 -0.36 17.17 -3.94
N SER A 133 -1.58 17.47 -4.38
CA SER A 133 -2.46 18.44 -3.73
C SER A 133 -2.78 18.06 -2.27
N VAL A 134 -3.10 16.79 -2.00
CA VAL A 134 -3.35 16.29 -0.65
C VAL A 134 -2.10 16.40 0.22
N THR A 135 -0.94 16.01 -0.31
CA THR A 135 0.34 16.08 0.43
C THR A 135 0.69 17.53 0.78
N ALA A 136 0.60 18.44 -0.20
CA ALA A 136 0.87 19.86 -0.02
C ALA A 136 -0.10 20.52 0.96
N GLY A 137 -1.37 20.12 0.97
CA GLY A 137 -2.37 20.63 1.91
C GLY A 137 -2.14 20.19 3.36
N LEU A 138 -1.53 19.03 3.58
CA LEU A 138 -1.28 18.47 4.92
C LEU A 138 0.09 18.84 5.49
N ALA A 139 1.07 19.18 4.65
CA ALA A 139 2.42 19.54 5.08
C ALA A 139 2.48 20.71 6.09
N PRO A 140 1.69 21.80 5.99
CA PRO A 140 1.69 22.90 6.96
C PRO A 140 1.32 22.48 8.39
N ASP A 141 0.51 21.43 8.53
CA ASP A 141 0.10 20.88 9.82
C ASP A 141 1.11 19.86 10.38
N GLY A 142 2.25 19.67 9.72
CA GLY A 142 3.31 18.74 10.12
C GLY A 142 3.03 17.27 9.79
N TRP A 143 2.10 16.99 8.87
CA TRP A 143 1.85 15.64 8.40
C TRP A 143 2.87 15.22 7.35
N GLU A 144 3.43 14.04 7.53
CA GLU A 144 4.40 13.45 6.62
C GLU A 144 3.84 12.17 5.98
N PRO A 145 4.07 11.95 4.67
CA PRO A 145 3.66 10.71 4.03
C PRO A 145 4.45 9.53 4.62
N CYS A 146 3.73 8.48 5.04
CA CYS A 146 4.29 7.24 5.58
C CYS A 146 3.92 6.00 4.77
N GLY A 147 3.27 6.19 3.63
CA GLY A 147 3.17 5.19 2.58
C GLY A 147 1.90 5.31 1.76
N GLN A 148 1.85 4.54 0.67
CA GLN A 148 0.74 4.54 -0.27
C GLN A 148 0.37 3.10 -0.62
N TRP A 149 -0.92 2.82 -0.71
CA TRP A 149 -1.41 1.54 -1.20
C TRP A 149 -2.67 1.73 -2.03
N MET A 150 -2.61 1.33 -3.31
CA MET A 150 -3.66 1.63 -4.28
C MET A 150 -3.92 3.16 -4.35
N PHE A 151 -5.13 3.60 -4.01
CA PHE A 151 -5.55 5.00 -3.94
C PHE A 151 -5.52 5.57 -2.52
N PHE A 152 -5.07 4.79 -1.53
CA PHE A 152 -4.91 5.23 -0.15
C PHE A 152 -3.54 5.86 0.06
N MET A 153 -3.54 6.99 0.74
CA MET A 153 -2.35 7.67 1.22
C MET A 153 -2.38 7.68 2.75
N TYR A 154 -1.27 7.29 3.36
CA TYR A 154 -1.12 7.29 4.80
C TYR A 154 -0.15 8.39 5.20
N PHE A 155 -0.55 9.14 6.22
CA PHE A 155 0.21 10.23 6.80
C PHE A 155 0.42 9.96 8.28
N LYS A 156 1.59 10.38 8.77
CA LYS A 156 1.93 10.34 10.19
C LYS A 156 2.37 11.72 10.66
N ARG A 157 2.24 11.95 11.96
CA ARG A 157 2.78 13.12 12.62
C ARG A 157 3.17 12.77 14.04
N PRO A 158 4.32 13.24 14.56
CA PRO A 158 4.62 13.11 15.99
C PRO A 158 3.53 13.82 16.79
N LYS A 159 2.95 13.15 17.78
CA LYS A 159 1.93 13.78 18.66
C LYS A 159 2.53 14.92 19.49
N ALA A 160 3.86 15.01 19.59
CA ALA A 160 4.55 16.16 20.15
C ALA A 160 4.28 17.46 19.37
N ALA A 161 4.00 17.38 18.07
CA ALA A 161 3.64 18.55 17.26
C ALA A 161 2.29 19.17 17.68
N SER A 162 1.40 18.40 18.31
CA SER A 162 0.09 18.87 18.78
C SER A 162 -0.03 18.96 20.30
N ALA A 163 0.65 18.08 21.05
CA ALA A 163 0.55 17.94 22.51
C ALA A 163 1.85 18.30 23.27
N GLY A 164 2.93 18.68 22.57
CA GLY A 164 4.21 19.04 23.18
C GLY A 164 4.93 17.87 23.85
N PRO A 165 5.80 18.12 24.86
CA PRO A 165 6.62 17.09 25.52
C PRO A 165 5.83 15.95 26.18
N ALA A 166 4.54 16.16 26.47
CA ALA A 166 3.64 15.15 27.04
C ALA A 166 3.32 13.98 26.08
N ALA A 167 3.84 14.03 24.85
CA ALA A 167 3.75 12.93 23.88
C ALA A 167 4.82 11.85 24.07
N GLY A 168 5.78 12.03 24.98
CA GLY A 168 6.70 10.98 25.41
C GLY A 168 5.95 9.81 26.07
N LEU A 169 6.53 8.61 25.99
CA LEU A 169 6.00 7.42 26.66
C LEU A 169 6.85 7.09 27.88
N ASP A 170 6.22 7.12 29.05
CA ASP A 170 6.85 6.72 30.32
C ASP A 170 6.90 5.19 30.48
N GLU A 171 6.01 4.46 29.80
CA GLU A 171 5.90 3.01 29.87
C GLU A 171 5.66 2.41 28.47
N LEU A 172 6.39 1.34 28.15
CA LEU A 172 6.30 0.64 26.87
C LEU A 172 5.45 -0.63 27.01
N VAL A 173 4.39 -0.70 26.21
CA VAL A 173 3.61 -1.94 26.07
C VAL A 173 4.37 -2.94 25.21
N ALA A 174 4.33 -4.23 25.55
CA ALA A 174 4.98 -5.29 24.76
C ALA A 174 4.49 -5.30 23.29
N PRO A 175 5.35 -5.67 22.33
CA PRO A 175 4.99 -5.72 20.91
C PRO A 175 3.79 -6.66 20.65
N PRO A 176 2.85 -6.27 19.78
CA PRO A 176 1.70 -7.12 19.47
C PRO A 176 2.13 -8.38 18.70
N ALA A 177 1.59 -9.54 19.10
CA ALA A 177 1.81 -10.79 18.36
C ALA A 177 0.93 -10.91 17.09
N LYS A 178 -0.20 -10.19 17.05
CA LYS A 178 -1.17 -10.28 15.96
C LYS A 178 -0.70 -9.46 14.76
N GLN A 179 -0.93 -9.95 13.53
CA GLN A 179 -0.48 -9.28 12.30
C GLN A 179 -1.61 -8.99 11.31
N LEU A 180 -2.84 -9.44 11.59
CA LEU A 180 -3.99 -9.30 10.69
C LEU A 180 -5.22 -8.86 11.47
N PHE A 181 -5.77 -7.71 11.11
CA PHE A 181 -6.98 -7.16 11.74
C PHE A 181 -8.09 -7.04 10.69
N LEU A 182 -9.11 -7.90 10.83
CA LEU A 182 -10.28 -7.90 9.96
C LEU A 182 -11.53 -7.57 10.76
N SER A 183 -12.21 -6.51 10.35
CA SER A 183 -13.44 -5.94 10.88
C SER A 183 -14.64 -6.86 10.66
N ASN A 184 -15.68 -6.65 11.47
CA ASN A 184 -16.92 -7.40 11.30
C ASN A 184 -17.63 -6.97 10.01
N THR A 185 -17.57 -5.68 9.68
CA THR A 185 -18.05 -5.14 8.40
C THR A 185 -17.39 -5.82 7.19
N TYR A 186 -16.06 -5.93 7.19
CA TYR A 186 -15.33 -6.61 6.11
C TYR A 186 -15.74 -8.08 6.00
N ARG A 187 -15.78 -8.80 7.13
CA ARG A 187 -16.20 -10.21 7.16
C ARG A 187 -17.63 -10.39 6.66
N GLY A 188 -18.54 -9.49 7.00
CA GLY A 188 -19.93 -9.49 6.54
C GLY A 188 -20.03 -9.33 5.02
N LYS A 189 -19.33 -8.34 4.47
CA LYS A 189 -19.26 -8.10 3.02
C LYS A 189 -18.62 -9.27 2.28
N LEU A 190 -17.55 -9.84 2.82
CA LEU A 190 -16.89 -11.01 2.27
C LEU A 190 -17.83 -12.22 2.22
N LYS A 191 -18.59 -12.48 3.31
CA LYS A 191 -19.61 -13.54 3.34
C LYS A 191 -20.69 -13.32 2.28
N GLN A 192 -21.19 -12.09 2.14
CA GLN A 192 -22.20 -11.76 1.11
C GLN A 192 -21.66 -11.99 -0.30
N MET A 193 -20.42 -11.56 -0.57
CA MET A 193 -19.76 -11.78 -1.86
C MET A 193 -19.58 -13.26 -2.17
N VAL A 194 -19.10 -14.05 -1.20
CA VAL A 194 -18.94 -15.51 -1.36
C VAL A 194 -20.30 -16.17 -1.58
N ALA A 195 -21.33 -15.81 -0.82
CA ALA A 195 -22.67 -16.36 -1.00
C ALA A 195 -23.24 -16.04 -2.40
N ALA A 196 -23.09 -14.80 -2.87
CA ALA A 196 -23.50 -14.41 -4.21
C ALA A 196 -22.75 -15.16 -5.30
N ALA A 197 -21.43 -15.36 -5.14
CA ALA A 197 -20.60 -16.12 -6.06
C ALA A 197 -21.01 -17.60 -6.11
N VAL A 198 -21.28 -18.22 -4.95
CA VAL A 198 -21.76 -19.60 -4.87
C VAL A 198 -23.11 -19.73 -5.55
N VAL A 199 -24.09 -18.88 -5.22
CA VAL A 199 -25.43 -18.93 -5.85
C VAL A 199 -25.33 -18.75 -7.37
N SER A 200 -24.59 -17.73 -7.83
CA SER A 200 -24.39 -17.46 -9.25
C SER A 200 -23.71 -18.64 -9.96
N GLY A 201 -22.65 -19.20 -9.37
CA GLY A 201 -21.93 -20.35 -9.91
C GLY A 201 -22.81 -21.59 -9.98
N THR A 202 -23.60 -21.88 -8.94
CA THR A 202 -24.53 -23.01 -8.91
C THR A 202 -25.64 -22.87 -9.94
N VAL A 203 -26.26 -21.69 -10.06
CA VAL A 203 -27.31 -21.41 -11.07
C VAL A 203 -26.74 -21.57 -12.48
N THR A 204 -25.56 -21.00 -12.74
CA THR A 204 -24.89 -21.12 -14.04
C THR A 204 -24.56 -22.58 -14.38
N ALA A 205 -23.98 -23.32 -13.43
CA ALA A 205 -23.67 -24.73 -13.62
C ALA A 205 -24.93 -25.57 -13.87
N ALA A 206 -26.01 -25.33 -13.13
CA ALA A 206 -27.28 -26.01 -13.33
C ALA A 206 -27.91 -25.68 -14.69
N ALA A 207 -27.86 -24.41 -15.12
CA ALA A 207 -28.35 -23.98 -16.42
C ALA A 207 -27.59 -24.67 -17.57
N ILE A 208 -26.27 -24.80 -17.44
CA ILE A 208 -25.43 -25.53 -18.42
C ILE A 208 -25.76 -27.02 -18.41
N HIS A 209 -25.88 -27.63 -17.22
CA HIS A 209 -26.06 -29.07 -17.09
C HIS A 209 -27.45 -29.55 -17.54
N TYR A 210 -28.50 -28.78 -17.23
CA TYR A 210 -29.89 -29.20 -17.49
C TYR A 210 -30.55 -28.49 -18.68
N GLY A 211 -30.05 -27.32 -19.11
CA GLY A 211 -30.69 -26.50 -20.13
C GLY A 211 -30.24 -26.76 -21.57
N GLY A 212 -29.13 -27.50 -21.76
CA GLY A 212 -28.52 -27.73 -23.07
C GLY A 212 -27.98 -26.45 -23.73
N ASP A 213 -27.45 -26.59 -24.95
CA ASP A 213 -26.83 -25.50 -25.72
C ASP A 213 -27.64 -24.18 -25.80
N PRO A 214 -28.97 -24.18 -26.07
CA PRO A 214 -29.72 -22.91 -26.21
C PRO A 214 -29.82 -22.09 -24.92
N VAL A 215 -29.56 -22.70 -23.75
CA VAL A 215 -29.57 -22.03 -22.44
C VAL A 215 -28.15 -21.79 -21.92
N ALA A 216 -27.20 -22.68 -22.24
CA ALA A 216 -25.82 -22.61 -21.78
C ALA A 216 -25.08 -21.37 -22.31
N TYR A 217 -25.18 -21.05 -23.60
CA TYR A 217 -24.49 -19.90 -24.19
C TYR A 217 -24.98 -18.55 -23.62
N PRO A 218 -26.31 -18.27 -23.54
CA PRO A 218 -26.79 -17.06 -22.88
C PRO A 218 -26.40 -16.96 -21.41
N ALA A 219 -26.38 -18.08 -20.67
CA ALA A 219 -25.97 -18.09 -19.26
C ALA A 219 -24.49 -17.73 -19.08
N LEU A 220 -23.61 -18.28 -19.92
CA LEU A 220 -22.17 -17.95 -19.89
C LEU A 220 -21.92 -16.49 -20.27
N ILE A 221 -22.61 -15.98 -21.31
CA ILE A 221 -22.52 -14.57 -21.70
C ILE A 221 -23.02 -13.66 -20.57
N GLY A 222 -24.17 -14.00 -19.97
CA GLY A 222 -24.73 -13.26 -18.84
C GLY A 222 -23.77 -13.22 -17.65
N ALA A 223 -23.14 -14.35 -17.30
CA ALA A 223 -22.14 -14.43 -16.24
C ALA A 223 -20.89 -13.60 -16.56
N ALA A 224 -20.40 -13.68 -17.80
CA ALA A 224 -19.24 -12.92 -18.27
C ALA A 224 -19.46 -11.40 -18.23
N VAL A 225 -20.70 -10.92 -18.38
CA VAL A 225 -21.05 -9.50 -18.27
C VAL A 225 -21.37 -9.09 -16.82
N ALA A 226 -22.13 -9.90 -16.10
CA ALA A 226 -22.57 -9.56 -14.74
C ALA A 226 -21.41 -9.50 -13.75
N ALA A 227 -20.41 -10.38 -13.90
CA ALA A 227 -19.23 -10.40 -13.03
C ALA A 227 -18.43 -9.08 -13.05
N PRO A 228 -17.95 -8.56 -14.21
CA PRO A 228 -17.22 -7.30 -14.24
C PRO A 228 -18.06 -6.10 -13.84
N VAL A 229 -19.37 -6.07 -14.18
CA VAL A 229 -20.28 -5.00 -13.74
C VAL A 229 -20.43 -5.00 -12.22
N GLY A 230 -20.64 -6.19 -11.62
CA GLY A 230 -20.72 -6.34 -10.16
C GLY A 230 -19.44 -5.92 -9.46
N LEU A 231 -18.27 -6.29 -9.99
CA LEU A 231 -16.97 -5.86 -9.48
C LEU A 231 -16.80 -4.34 -9.56
N ALA A 232 -17.15 -3.71 -10.69
CA ALA A 232 -17.05 -2.26 -10.87
C ALA A 232 -17.95 -1.49 -9.89
N LEU A 233 -19.20 -1.93 -9.72
CA LEU A 233 -20.14 -1.33 -8.77
C LEU A 233 -19.68 -1.54 -7.32
N GLY A 234 -19.19 -2.72 -6.98
CA GLY A 234 -18.60 -3.02 -5.67
C GLY A 234 -17.40 -2.12 -5.38
N TRP A 235 -16.52 -1.94 -6.35
CA TRP A 235 -15.35 -1.07 -6.25
C TRP A 235 -15.74 0.40 -6.06
N GLN A 236 -16.69 0.91 -6.85
CA GLN A 236 -17.19 2.28 -6.67
C GLN A 236 -17.82 2.50 -5.30
N ARG A 237 -18.56 1.51 -4.80
CA ARG A 237 -19.13 1.56 -3.45
C ARG A 237 -18.04 1.66 -2.39
N ILE A 238 -17.01 0.81 -2.47
CA ILE A 238 -15.87 0.85 -1.55
C ILE A 238 -15.21 2.23 -1.58
N LYS A 239 -14.95 2.79 -2.77
CA LYS A 239 -14.39 4.15 -2.90
C LYS A 239 -15.25 5.21 -2.22
N ARG A 240 -16.58 5.14 -2.36
CA ARG A 240 -17.50 6.08 -1.70
C ARG A 240 -17.47 5.93 -0.17
N GLU A 241 -17.50 4.70 0.34
CA GLU A 241 -17.44 4.44 1.79
C GLU A 241 -16.12 4.96 2.39
N VAL A 242 -15.01 4.80 1.66
CA VAL A 242 -13.71 5.37 2.04
C VAL A 242 -13.76 6.89 2.06
N ALA A 243 -14.26 7.53 1.01
CA ALA A 243 -14.35 8.98 0.93
C ALA A 243 -15.27 9.57 2.02
N GLN A 244 -16.26 8.80 2.46
CA GLN A 244 -17.17 9.16 3.56
C GLN A 244 -16.58 8.85 4.95
N GLY A 245 -15.40 8.23 5.03
CA GLY A 245 -14.75 7.89 6.30
C GLY A 245 -15.50 6.84 7.11
N VAL A 246 -16.19 5.89 6.45
CA VAL A 246 -16.91 4.82 7.15
C VAL A 246 -15.92 3.91 7.89
N GLU A 247 -16.12 3.74 9.19
CA GLU A 247 -15.30 2.91 10.08
C GLU A 247 -16.16 1.85 10.79
N ASP A 248 -15.54 0.73 11.16
CA ASP A 248 -16.18 -0.28 12.01
C ASP A 248 -16.24 0.24 13.45
N ALA A 249 -17.42 0.14 14.09
CA ALA A 249 -17.63 0.53 15.48
C ALA A 249 -16.71 -0.26 16.44
#